data_AF-A0A6P5IUV9-F1
#
_entry.id   AF-A0A6P5IUV9-F1
#
_cell.length_a   1.000
_cell.length_b   1.000
_cell.length_c   1.000
_cell.angle_alpha   90.00
_cell.angle_beta   90.00
_cell.angle_gamma   90.00
#
_symmetry.space_group_name_H-M   'P 1'
#
loop_
_entity.id
_entity.type
_entity.pdbx_description
1 polymer ?
#
loop_
_entity_poly.entity_id
_entity_poly.type
_entity_poly.pdbx_seq_one_letter_code
_entity_poly.pdbx_strand_id
1 'polypeptide(L)'
;MAGAAVLLVTLVASAAASRDTPPRKIAVVGAGIGGSAAAHFLQQLFGPRVQIDVYEKGTVGGRLATITVNKQQYESGGASFNSFSLHMQDFVKLLGLKQRREVAGKSAIFGGEQLILEETDWYLLNLFRVWWHYGISFLRLQMWVEEVMEKFMRIYKYQAHGYAFSGVEELLYSVGEYTFINMTQRSVAECLLEVGVTQRFIDEVITALLRASYGQSATMAAFAGAMSLAGIQGNLWAVEGGNKLVCSGLLKLTKANVIHARVTSVALHNTEGRALYQVWYEKEDKMHSDFYDIVVIATPLYVGSDSNITFDGFQPPFEEFVGSFQSTVTSLVHGYLNSSYFGFPDPKLFPFASILSTDAPNLFFCALDNMCPVNISATFRRKQPQEAAIWRVLSPQPLERPQLKSLFRSYYSVQTAQWQAYPQYGSRMATPLFALHDQLFYLNALEWVASSVEISAVAAKNVALLAYNRWYQDLDKIDQKDLIHKIKTEL
;
A
#
# COMPACT_ATOMS: atom_id res chain seq x y z
N MET A 1 73.68 -32.21 -18.78
CA MET A 1 72.33 -31.93 -19.32
C MET A 1 71.40 -31.69 -18.14
N ALA A 2 71.19 -30.43 -17.79
CA ALA A 2 70.29 -30.01 -16.72
C ALA A 2 69.26 -29.09 -17.36
N GLY A 3 68.02 -29.57 -17.50
CA GLY A 3 66.90 -28.82 -18.04
C GLY A 3 66.20 -28.05 -16.92
N ALA A 4 66.17 -26.73 -17.03
CA ALA A 4 65.44 -25.83 -16.14
C ALA A 4 63.95 -25.80 -16.54
N ALA A 5 63.07 -26.13 -15.60
CA ALA A 5 61.64 -25.88 -15.72
C ALA A 5 61.34 -24.47 -15.18
N VAL A 6 60.98 -23.56 -16.09
CA VAL A 6 60.44 -22.23 -15.75
C VAL A 6 58.97 -22.40 -15.39
N LEU A 7 58.63 -22.15 -14.13
CA LEU A 7 57.25 -22.12 -13.65
C LEU A 7 56.61 -20.79 -14.09
N LEU A 8 55.70 -20.87 -15.06
CA LEU A 8 54.86 -19.76 -15.47
C LEU A 8 53.73 -19.60 -14.43
N VAL A 9 53.93 -18.74 -13.42
CA VAL A 9 52.84 -18.32 -12.53
C VAL A 9 52.09 -17.18 -13.23
N THR A 10 51.08 -17.54 -14.00
CA THR A 10 50.09 -16.59 -14.52
C THR A 10 49.26 -16.05 -13.37
N LEU A 11 49.28 -14.71 -13.21
CA LEU A 11 48.35 -13.97 -12.35
C LEU A 11 46.90 -14.29 -12.75
N VAL A 12 46.23 -15.14 -11.96
CA VAL A 12 44.77 -15.19 -11.88
C VAL A 12 44.37 -14.52 -10.57
N ALA A 13 44.48 -13.20 -10.53
CA ALA A 13 44.14 -12.40 -9.36
C ALA A 13 43.42 -11.10 -9.76
N SER A 14 42.36 -11.20 -10.57
CA SER A 14 41.50 -10.04 -10.86
C SER A 14 40.00 -10.32 -10.96
N ALA A 15 39.51 -11.49 -10.54
CA ALA A 15 38.07 -11.79 -10.53
C ALA A 15 37.50 -12.13 -9.13
N ALA A 16 38.35 -12.33 -8.12
CA ALA A 16 37.92 -12.69 -6.77
C ALA A 16 37.78 -11.49 -5.80
N ALA A 17 38.29 -10.31 -6.16
CA ALA A 17 38.38 -9.16 -5.25
C ALA A 17 37.08 -8.32 -5.11
N SER A 18 36.00 -8.65 -5.81
CA SER A 18 34.75 -7.84 -5.82
C SER A 18 33.57 -8.44 -5.06
N ARG A 19 33.71 -9.63 -4.45
CA ARG A 19 32.57 -10.34 -3.84
C ARG A 19 32.14 -9.80 -2.48
N ASP A 20 33.04 -9.18 -1.71
CA ASP A 20 32.75 -8.80 -0.31
C ASP A 20 32.48 -7.31 -0.07
N THR A 21 32.66 -6.46 -1.08
CA THR A 21 32.45 -5.02 -0.91
C THR A 21 30.97 -4.66 -1.08
N PRO A 22 30.33 -4.02 -0.07
CA PRO A 22 28.96 -3.54 -0.20
C PRO A 22 28.87 -2.45 -1.29
N PRO A 23 27.66 -2.18 -1.83
CA PRO A 23 27.45 -1.04 -2.71
C PRO A 23 27.86 0.23 -1.98
N ARG A 24 28.44 1.17 -2.72
CA ARG A 24 28.82 2.47 -2.17
C ARG A 24 27.59 3.35 -2.02
N LYS A 25 26.72 3.36 -3.05
CA LYS A 25 25.62 4.31 -3.13
C LYS A 25 24.36 3.70 -3.74
N ILE A 26 23.24 3.90 -3.06
CA ILE A 26 21.92 3.42 -3.48
C ILE A 26 20.96 4.60 -3.59
N ALA A 27 20.22 4.69 -4.69
CA ALA A 27 19.12 5.63 -4.86
C ALA A 27 17.78 4.96 -4.58
N VAL A 28 16.92 5.63 -3.82
CA VAL A 28 15.50 5.28 -3.68
C VAL A 28 14.66 6.45 -4.16
N VAL A 29 13.81 6.21 -5.15
CA VAL A 29 12.98 7.26 -5.77
C VAL A 29 11.57 7.20 -5.20
N GLY A 30 11.26 8.14 -4.30
CA GLY A 30 10.01 8.26 -3.55
C GLY A 30 10.20 7.99 -2.05
N ALA A 31 9.72 8.89 -1.19
CA ALA A 31 9.78 8.80 0.26
C ALA A 31 8.42 8.46 0.91
N GLY A 32 7.56 7.74 0.18
CA GLY A 32 6.40 7.05 0.74
C GLY A 32 6.79 5.86 1.62
N ILE A 33 5.80 5.12 2.12
CA ILE A 33 6.07 3.96 2.98
C ILE A 33 6.95 2.91 2.29
N GLY A 34 6.70 2.60 1.01
CA GLY A 34 7.53 1.65 0.25
C GLY A 34 9.00 2.07 0.19
N GLY A 35 9.27 3.31 -0.23
CA GLY A 35 10.65 3.80 -0.34
C GLY A 35 11.36 3.97 1.01
N SER A 36 10.66 4.47 2.03
CA SER A 36 11.22 4.57 3.39
C SER A 36 11.51 3.21 4.02
N ALA A 37 10.64 2.21 3.81
CA ALA A 37 10.87 0.83 4.21
C ALA A 37 12.02 0.19 3.42
N ALA A 38 12.13 0.45 2.12
CA ALA A 38 13.22 -0.06 1.29
C ALA A 38 14.56 0.50 1.77
N ALA A 39 14.65 1.81 1.99
CA ALA A 39 15.84 2.44 2.58
C ALA A 39 16.21 1.80 3.93
N HIS A 40 15.22 1.47 4.76
CA HIS A 40 15.43 0.76 6.02
C HIS A 40 16.00 -0.64 5.85
N PHE A 41 15.36 -1.47 5.04
CA PHE A 41 15.82 -2.84 4.84
C PHE A 41 17.16 -2.91 4.10
N LEU A 42 17.41 -2.04 3.14
CA LEU A 42 18.70 -1.93 2.45
C LEU A 42 19.82 -1.56 3.43
N GLN A 43 19.58 -0.60 4.32
CA GLN A 43 20.55 -0.24 5.36
C GLN A 43 20.83 -1.39 6.33
N GLN A 44 19.79 -2.14 6.73
CA GLN A 44 19.96 -3.32 7.59
C GLN A 44 20.79 -4.42 6.91
N LEU A 45 20.58 -4.65 5.61
CA LEU A 45 21.25 -5.71 4.86
C LEU A 45 22.71 -5.35 4.50
N PHE A 46 22.95 -4.15 3.98
CA PHE A 46 24.29 -3.72 3.54
C PHE A 46 25.13 -3.05 4.65
N GLY A 47 24.51 -2.77 5.80
CA GLY A 47 25.15 -2.14 6.94
C GLY A 47 25.28 -0.60 6.83
N PRO A 48 25.76 0.08 7.88
CA PRO A 48 25.70 1.54 8.00
C PRO A 48 26.69 2.30 7.10
N ARG A 49 27.55 1.60 6.34
CA ARG A 49 28.54 2.21 5.45
C ARG A 49 27.98 2.57 4.08
N VAL A 50 26.84 1.99 3.68
CA VAL A 50 26.18 2.30 2.42
C VAL A 50 25.55 3.69 2.49
N GLN A 51 25.81 4.53 1.49
CA GLN A 51 25.09 5.79 1.35
C GLN A 51 23.75 5.52 0.66
N ILE A 52 22.66 5.94 1.29
CA ILE A 52 21.31 5.85 0.73
C ILE A 52 20.78 7.26 0.52
N ASP A 53 20.60 7.63 -0.74
CA ASP A 53 19.93 8.86 -1.13
C ASP A 53 18.46 8.55 -1.45
N VAL A 54 17.55 9.30 -0.85
CA VAL A 54 16.11 9.15 -1.07
C VAL A 54 15.58 10.42 -1.72
N TYR A 55 15.13 10.30 -2.97
CA TYR A 55 14.59 11.41 -3.74
C TYR A 55 13.10 11.56 -3.48
N GLU A 56 12.66 12.75 -3.05
CA GLU A 56 11.24 13.05 -2.80
C GLU A 56 10.87 14.42 -3.37
N LYS A 57 9.93 14.44 -4.33
CA LYS A 57 9.48 15.68 -4.98
C LYS A 57 8.55 16.52 -4.10
N GLY A 58 7.82 15.88 -3.19
CA GLY A 58 6.82 16.49 -2.33
C GLY A 58 7.16 16.33 -0.85
N THR A 59 6.17 15.88 -0.08
CA THR A 59 6.33 15.66 1.36
C THR A 59 6.58 14.18 1.64
N VAL A 60 7.55 13.89 2.51
CA VAL A 60 7.81 12.54 3.03
C VAL A 60 6.52 11.95 3.61
N GLY A 61 6.20 10.72 3.21
CA GLY A 61 4.95 10.05 3.56
C GLY A 61 4.13 9.65 2.32
N GLY A 62 4.24 10.40 1.22
CA GLY A 62 3.46 10.14 0.00
C GLY A 62 1.96 10.11 0.28
N ARG A 63 1.30 8.97 0.05
CA ARG A 63 -0.12 8.75 0.35
C ARG A 63 -0.45 8.60 1.84
N LEU A 64 0.55 8.51 2.71
CA LEU A 64 0.36 8.72 4.15
C LEU A 64 0.47 10.21 4.41
N ALA A 65 -0.64 10.91 4.27
CA ALA A 65 -0.71 12.36 4.32
C ALA A 65 -1.85 12.82 5.22
N THR A 66 -1.68 14.03 5.75
CA THR A 66 -2.63 14.65 6.66
C THR A 66 -3.00 16.05 6.17
N ILE A 67 -4.26 16.45 6.35
CA ILE A 67 -4.72 17.81 6.13
C ILE A 67 -4.91 18.50 7.49
N THR A 68 -4.56 19.79 7.57
CA THR A 68 -4.77 20.60 8.77
C THR A 68 -6.07 21.38 8.68
N VAL A 69 -6.96 21.19 9.66
CA VAL A 69 -8.23 21.90 9.82
C VAL A 69 -8.33 22.40 11.26
N ASN A 70 -8.60 23.70 11.46
CA ASN A 70 -8.68 24.30 12.80
C ASN A 70 -7.48 23.97 13.71
N LYS A 71 -6.25 24.03 13.17
CA LYS A 71 -4.99 23.71 13.87
C LYS A 71 -4.86 22.24 14.32
N GLN A 72 -5.75 21.35 13.90
CA GLN A 72 -5.66 19.90 14.10
C GLN A 72 -5.38 19.20 12.77
N GLN A 73 -4.63 18.10 12.81
CA GLN A 73 -4.34 17.28 11.62
C GLN A 73 -5.26 16.07 11.57
N TYR A 74 -5.69 15.71 10.36
CA TYR A 74 -6.55 14.58 10.07
C TYR A 74 -5.95 13.78 8.91
N GLU A 75 -6.04 12.45 8.98
CA GLU A 75 -5.60 11.59 7.88
C GLU A 75 -6.42 11.86 6.62
N SER A 76 -5.73 12.09 5.50
CA SER A 76 -6.35 12.32 4.20
C SER A 76 -6.09 11.19 3.20
N GLY A 77 -5.16 10.27 3.50
CA GLY A 77 -4.84 9.12 2.66
C GLY A 77 -4.97 7.80 3.44
N GLY A 78 -3.91 6.97 3.46
CA GLY A 78 -3.91 5.68 4.18
C GLY A 78 -4.17 5.84 5.68
N ALA A 79 -5.42 5.65 6.10
CA ALA A 79 -5.93 6.12 7.39
C ALA A 79 -5.87 5.10 8.53
N SER A 80 -5.62 3.82 8.23
CA SER A 80 -5.59 2.75 9.23
C SER A 80 -4.71 1.58 8.81
N PHE A 81 -4.17 0.89 9.80
CA PHE A 81 -3.45 -0.37 9.71
C PHE A 81 -4.29 -1.46 10.38
N ASN A 82 -4.03 -2.73 10.06
CA ASN A 82 -4.74 -3.87 10.65
C ASN A 82 -3.79 -4.75 11.48
N SER A 83 -4.34 -5.76 12.15
CA SER A 83 -3.60 -6.73 12.96
C SER A 83 -2.66 -7.63 12.15
N PHE A 84 -2.85 -7.75 10.84
CA PHE A 84 -2.02 -8.55 9.94
C PHE A 84 -0.87 -7.73 9.30
N SER A 85 -0.78 -6.44 9.62
CA SER A 85 0.26 -5.54 9.12
C SER A 85 1.55 -5.67 9.95
N LEU A 86 2.26 -6.80 9.80
CA LEU A 86 3.39 -7.15 10.67
C LEU A 86 4.57 -6.17 10.54
N HIS A 87 4.96 -5.79 9.31
CA HIS A 87 6.04 -4.81 9.12
C HIS A 87 5.67 -3.47 9.75
N MET A 88 4.41 -3.04 9.62
CA MET A 88 3.96 -1.79 10.25
C MET A 88 3.98 -1.85 11.77
N GLN A 89 3.62 -2.98 12.38
CA GLN A 89 3.73 -3.17 13.82
C GLN A 89 5.19 -3.12 14.28
N ASP A 90 6.08 -3.78 13.56
CA ASP A 90 7.51 -3.78 13.84
C ASP A 90 8.11 -2.38 13.69
N PHE A 91 7.76 -1.63 12.65
CA PHE A 91 8.23 -0.25 12.47
C PHE A 91 7.76 0.67 13.60
N VAL A 92 6.49 0.58 13.99
CA VAL A 92 5.95 1.42 15.08
C VAL A 92 6.65 1.11 16.39
N LYS A 93 6.88 -0.18 16.69
CA LYS A 93 7.63 -0.62 17.87
C LYS A 93 9.09 -0.13 17.82
N LEU A 94 9.76 -0.33 16.68
CA LEU A 94 11.16 0.06 16.45
C LEU A 94 11.37 1.57 16.63
N LEU A 95 10.42 2.38 16.17
CA LEU A 95 10.49 3.84 16.24
C LEU A 95 10.00 4.40 17.58
N GLY A 96 9.49 3.56 18.49
CA GLY A 96 8.89 4.01 19.75
C GLY A 96 7.63 4.85 19.55
N LEU A 97 6.92 4.66 18.43
CA LEU A 97 5.68 5.36 18.12
C LEU A 97 4.52 4.74 18.92
N LYS A 98 3.52 5.57 19.23
CA LYS A 98 2.33 5.12 19.98
C LYS A 98 1.16 4.89 19.03
N GLN A 99 0.36 3.88 19.36
CA GLN A 99 -0.94 3.71 18.72
C GLN A 99 -1.88 4.81 19.20
N ARG A 100 -2.55 5.46 18.24
CA ARG A 100 -3.58 6.46 18.52
C ARG A 100 -4.71 5.79 19.28
N ARG A 101 -5.18 6.47 20.34
CA ARG A 101 -6.34 6.02 21.12
C ARG A 101 -7.54 5.71 20.22
N GLU A 102 -8.16 4.57 20.45
CA GLU A 102 -9.39 4.21 19.77
C GLU A 102 -10.58 5.03 20.29
N VAL A 103 -11.45 5.44 19.36
CA VAL A 103 -12.72 6.08 19.68
C VAL A 103 -13.80 5.24 19.01
N ALA A 104 -14.58 4.53 19.81
CA ALA A 104 -15.65 3.66 19.33
C ALA A 104 -16.72 4.47 18.57
N GLY A 105 -17.21 3.92 17.47
CA GLY A 105 -18.24 4.56 16.64
C GLY A 105 -18.95 3.51 15.80
N LYS A 106 -20.26 3.68 15.64
CA LYS A 106 -21.10 2.74 14.89
C LYS A 106 -21.04 3.03 13.40
N SER A 107 -21.17 1.98 12.60
CA SER A 107 -21.21 2.08 11.14
C SER A 107 -22.59 1.72 10.59
N ALA A 108 -22.90 2.24 9.40
CA ALA A 108 -24.09 1.82 8.65
C ALA A 108 -23.78 1.71 7.15
N ILE A 109 -24.58 0.92 6.45
CA ILE A 109 -24.54 0.81 4.99
C ILE A 109 -25.77 1.49 4.42
N PHE A 110 -25.56 2.44 3.53
CA PHE A 110 -26.58 3.24 2.87
C PHE A 110 -26.77 2.79 1.41
N GLY A 111 -28.01 2.44 1.08
CA GLY A 111 -28.39 1.96 -0.25
C GLY A 111 -28.79 3.06 -1.25
N GLY A 112 -28.74 4.33 -0.84
CA GLY A 112 -29.17 5.48 -1.67
C GLY A 112 -30.52 6.06 -1.28
N GLU A 113 -31.43 5.24 -0.76
CA GLU A 113 -32.74 5.69 -0.25
C GLU A 113 -32.89 5.43 1.25
N GLN A 114 -32.43 4.28 1.72
CA GLN A 114 -32.51 3.85 3.12
C GLN A 114 -31.24 3.15 3.56
N LEU A 115 -31.06 3.04 4.87
CA LEU A 115 -30.00 2.20 5.45
C LEU A 115 -30.38 0.73 5.28
N ILE A 116 -29.44 -0.06 4.77
CA ILE A 116 -29.59 -1.50 4.55
C ILE A 116 -29.15 -2.27 5.80
N LEU A 117 -28.04 -1.83 6.40
CA LEU A 117 -27.47 -2.44 7.58
C LEU A 117 -27.04 -1.36 8.56
N GLU A 118 -27.38 -1.56 9.83
CA GLU A 118 -27.05 -0.64 10.93
C GLU A 118 -26.36 -1.41 12.04
N GLU A 119 -25.17 -0.94 12.42
CA GLU A 119 -24.46 -1.45 13.59
C GLU A 119 -25.10 -0.91 14.88
N THR A 120 -25.41 -1.81 15.80
CA THR A 120 -25.93 -1.51 17.14
C THR A 120 -24.86 -1.71 18.21
N ASP A 121 -25.12 -1.26 19.43
CA ASP A 121 -24.21 -1.48 20.57
C ASP A 121 -24.16 -2.95 21.04
N TRP A 122 -25.03 -3.81 20.49
CA TRP A 122 -25.17 -5.22 20.87
C TRP A 122 -24.56 -6.13 19.81
N TYR A 123 -23.33 -6.59 20.07
CA TYR A 123 -22.59 -7.49 19.16
C TYR A 123 -23.41 -8.70 18.70
N LEU A 124 -24.08 -9.39 19.64
CA LEU A 124 -24.91 -10.57 19.31
C LEU A 124 -26.12 -10.23 18.43
N LEU A 125 -26.70 -9.04 18.60
CA LEU A 125 -27.81 -8.58 17.77
C LEU A 125 -27.33 -8.28 16.35
N ASN A 126 -26.16 -7.66 16.20
CA ASN A 126 -25.55 -7.42 14.89
C ASN A 126 -25.29 -8.75 14.17
N LEU A 127 -24.69 -9.73 14.88
CA LEU A 127 -24.45 -11.06 14.34
C LEU A 127 -25.75 -11.77 13.93
N PHE A 128 -26.77 -11.71 14.78
CA PHE A 128 -28.08 -12.28 14.48
C PHE A 128 -28.73 -11.63 13.25
N ARG A 129 -28.69 -10.29 13.13
CA ARG A 129 -29.24 -9.56 11.98
C ARG A 129 -28.56 -9.98 10.67
N VAL A 130 -27.23 -10.04 10.68
CA VAL A 130 -26.44 -10.49 9.52
C VAL A 130 -26.78 -11.93 9.18
N TRP A 131 -26.84 -12.82 10.16
CA TRP A 131 -27.20 -14.22 9.94
C TRP A 131 -28.64 -14.38 9.43
N TRP A 132 -29.60 -13.61 9.95
CA TRP A 132 -30.99 -13.67 9.51
C TRP A 132 -31.16 -13.19 8.07
N HIS A 133 -30.47 -12.11 7.68
CA HIS A 133 -30.61 -11.52 6.34
C HIS A 133 -29.76 -12.22 5.28
N TYR A 134 -28.60 -12.75 5.65
CA TYR A 134 -27.59 -13.25 4.72
C TYR A 134 -27.22 -14.73 4.95
N GLY A 135 -27.83 -15.39 5.92
CA GLY A 135 -27.56 -16.78 6.28
C GLY A 135 -26.11 -16.98 6.73
N ILE A 136 -25.51 -18.07 6.26
CA ILE A 136 -24.09 -18.40 6.53
C ILE A 136 -23.09 -17.69 5.60
N SER A 137 -23.54 -16.73 4.79
CA SER A 137 -22.65 -15.98 3.86
C SER A 137 -21.52 -15.28 4.59
N PHE A 138 -21.79 -14.72 5.78
CA PHE A 138 -20.76 -14.10 6.62
C PHE A 138 -19.68 -15.08 7.07
N LEU A 139 -20.07 -16.29 7.51
CA LEU A 139 -19.12 -17.33 7.91
C LEU A 139 -18.29 -17.82 6.72
N ARG A 140 -18.91 -18.00 5.55
CA ARG A 140 -18.20 -18.37 4.30
C ARG A 140 -17.19 -17.30 3.89
N LEU A 141 -17.54 -16.02 4.02
CA LEU A 141 -16.61 -14.92 3.79
C LEU A 141 -15.41 -15.00 4.75
N GLN A 142 -15.66 -15.18 6.06
CA GLN A 142 -14.59 -15.26 7.06
C GLN A 142 -13.63 -16.41 6.73
N MET A 143 -14.15 -17.61 6.48
CA MET A 143 -13.33 -18.76 6.10
C MET A 143 -12.50 -18.52 4.84
N TRP A 144 -13.10 -17.91 3.81
CA TRP A 144 -12.39 -17.59 2.57
C TRP A 144 -11.27 -16.57 2.78
N VAL A 145 -11.53 -15.50 3.54
CA VAL A 145 -10.53 -14.47 3.86
C VAL A 145 -9.41 -15.05 4.73
N GLU A 146 -9.75 -15.85 5.75
CA GLU A 146 -8.78 -16.53 6.62
C GLU A 146 -7.86 -17.46 5.82
N GLU A 147 -8.40 -18.25 4.89
CA GLU A 147 -7.60 -19.14 4.03
C GLU A 147 -6.60 -18.36 3.17
N VAL A 148 -7.06 -17.28 2.52
CA VAL A 148 -6.20 -16.41 1.73
C VAL A 148 -5.11 -15.81 2.63
N MET A 149 -5.47 -15.39 3.84
CA MET A 149 -4.51 -14.78 4.75
C MET A 149 -3.49 -15.77 5.28
N GLU A 150 -3.89 -16.97 5.69
CA GLU A 150 -2.98 -18.02 6.13
C GLU A 150 -1.91 -18.33 5.08
N LYS A 151 -2.31 -18.42 3.79
CA LYS A 151 -1.39 -18.61 2.68
C LYS A 151 -0.47 -17.40 2.48
N PHE A 152 -1.01 -16.19 2.47
CA PHE A 152 -0.21 -14.98 2.26
C PHE A 152 0.83 -14.74 3.37
N MET A 153 0.50 -15.04 4.64
CA MET A 153 1.41 -14.86 5.79
C MET A 153 2.71 -15.67 5.69
N ARG A 154 2.79 -16.67 4.79
CA ARG A 154 4.04 -17.39 4.50
C ARG A 154 5.14 -16.48 4.00
N ILE A 155 4.80 -15.35 3.36
CA ILE A 155 5.76 -14.38 2.83
C ILE A 155 6.75 -13.88 3.90
N TYR A 156 6.30 -13.65 5.13
CA TYR A 156 7.15 -13.17 6.21
C TYR A 156 8.20 -14.22 6.60
N LYS A 157 7.84 -15.50 6.56
CA LYS A 157 8.77 -16.61 6.79
C LYS A 157 9.82 -16.65 5.69
N TYR A 158 9.42 -16.49 4.43
CA TYR A 158 10.36 -16.46 3.30
C TYR A 158 11.34 -15.30 3.41
N GLN A 159 10.83 -14.10 3.72
CA GLN A 159 11.64 -12.90 3.92
C GLN A 159 12.61 -13.03 5.11
N ALA A 160 12.20 -13.70 6.19
CA ALA A 160 13.07 -13.95 7.33
C ALA A 160 14.25 -14.87 7.01
N HIS A 161 14.08 -15.81 6.07
CA HIS A 161 15.15 -16.70 5.58
C HIS A 161 15.93 -16.11 4.40
N GLY A 162 15.65 -14.86 4.02
CA GLY A 162 16.35 -14.14 2.98
C GLY A 162 15.92 -14.47 1.55
N TYR A 163 14.79 -15.16 1.37
CA TYR A 163 14.25 -15.44 0.04
C TYR A 163 13.59 -14.19 -0.57
N ALA A 164 13.77 -14.02 -1.88
CA ALA A 164 13.23 -12.92 -2.66
C ALA A 164 12.69 -13.39 -4.01
N PHE A 165 11.85 -12.55 -4.63
CA PHE A 165 11.18 -12.85 -5.89
C PHE A 165 11.44 -11.75 -6.91
N SER A 166 11.79 -12.11 -8.14
CA SER A 166 12.10 -11.16 -9.22
C SER A 166 10.85 -10.58 -9.88
N GLY A 167 9.73 -11.30 -9.85
CA GLY A 167 8.43 -10.85 -10.34
C GLY A 167 7.29 -11.09 -9.35
N VAL A 168 6.17 -10.44 -9.64
CA VAL A 168 4.96 -10.51 -8.80
C VAL A 168 4.29 -11.89 -8.94
N GLU A 169 4.29 -12.48 -10.13
CA GLU A 169 3.73 -13.81 -10.37
C GLU A 169 4.49 -14.88 -9.57
N GLU A 170 5.82 -14.84 -9.58
CA GLU A 170 6.68 -15.77 -8.84
C GLU A 170 6.44 -15.65 -7.32
N LEU A 171 6.26 -14.44 -6.81
CA LEU A 171 5.91 -14.19 -5.42
C LEU A 171 4.57 -14.82 -5.06
N LEU A 172 3.52 -14.52 -5.84
CA LEU A 172 2.16 -15.00 -5.59
C LEU A 172 2.07 -16.52 -5.70
N TYR A 173 2.71 -17.10 -6.70
CA TYR A 173 2.81 -18.54 -6.88
C TYR A 173 3.50 -19.19 -5.68
N SER A 174 4.56 -18.59 -5.15
CA SER A 174 5.31 -19.17 -4.03
C SER A 174 4.55 -19.16 -2.69
N VAL A 175 3.60 -18.24 -2.50
CA VAL A 175 2.77 -18.16 -1.27
C VAL A 175 1.45 -18.92 -1.39
N GLY A 176 0.80 -18.87 -2.55
CA GLY A 176 -0.57 -19.37 -2.77
C GLY A 176 -0.78 -20.14 -4.07
N GLU A 177 0.29 -20.52 -4.76
CA GLU A 177 0.28 -21.32 -6.00
C GLU A 177 -0.62 -20.69 -7.08
N TYR A 178 -1.18 -21.50 -7.97
CA TYR A 178 -2.13 -21.03 -8.98
C TYR A 178 -3.39 -20.40 -8.40
N THR A 179 -3.72 -20.65 -7.13
CA THR A 179 -4.91 -20.05 -6.50
C THR A 179 -4.79 -18.53 -6.52
N PHE A 180 -3.63 -17.99 -6.10
CA PHE A 180 -3.44 -16.54 -6.06
C PHE A 180 -3.34 -15.92 -7.44
N ILE A 181 -2.70 -16.61 -8.40
CA ILE A 181 -2.63 -16.16 -9.79
C ILE A 181 -4.05 -16.06 -10.38
N ASN A 182 -4.87 -17.11 -10.23
CA ASN A 182 -6.25 -17.11 -10.72
C ASN A 182 -7.09 -16.01 -10.05
N MET A 183 -6.89 -15.75 -8.75
CA MET A 183 -7.57 -14.67 -8.05
C MET A 183 -7.21 -13.27 -8.55
N THR A 184 -6.08 -13.08 -9.25
CA THR A 184 -5.76 -11.80 -9.91
C THR A 184 -6.56 -11.56 -11.19
N GLN A 185 -7.07 -12.64 -11.80
CA GLN A 185 -7.74 -12.62 -13.10
C GLN A 185 -9.26 -12.71 -12.99
N ARG A 186 -9.77 -13.10 -11.82
CA ARG A 186 -11.20 -13.31 -11.55
C ARG A 186 -11.75 -12.27 -10.60
N SER A 187 -13.03 -11.96 -10.72
CA SER A 187 -13.66 -10.95 -9.85
C SER A 187 -13.90 -11.48 -8.43
N VAL A 188 -13.95 -10.58 -7.45
CA VAL A 188 -14.35 -10.91 -6.07
C VAL A 188 -15.71 -11.60 -6.06
N ALA A 189 -16.67 -11.07 -6.83
CA ALA A 189 -18.01 -11.61 -6.92
C ALA A 189 -18.02 -13.08 -7.39
N GLU A 190 -17.30 -13.41 -8.46
CA GLU A 190 -17.19 -14.79 -8.95
C GLU A 190 -16.62 -15.74 -7.89
N CYS A 191 -15.50 -15.39 -7.26
CA CYS A 191 -14.87 -16.25 -6.26
C CYS A 191 -15.76 -16.42 -5.01
N LEU A 192 -16.47 -15.36 -4.59
CA LEU A 192 -17.37 -15.44 -3.45
C LEU A 192 -18.61 -16.28 -3.74
N LEU A 193 -19.19 -16.18 -4.95
CA LEU A 193 -20.31 -17.02 -5.38
C LEU A 193 -19.93 -18.51 -5.38
N GLU A 194 -18.72 -18.86 -5.84
CA GLU A 194 -18.23 -20.25 -5.84
C GLU A 194 -18.12 -20.87 -4.45
N VAL A 195 -17.70 -20.09 -3.45
CA VAL A 195 -17.66 -20.56 -2.05
C VAL A 195 -19.03 -20.45 -1.37
N GLY A 196 -20.08 -20.10 -2.11
CA GLY A 196 -21.48 -20.09 -1.68
C GLY A 196 -21.91 -18.81 -0.97
N VAL A 197 -21.20 -17.70 -1.10
CA VAL A 197 -21.70 -16.40 -0.63
C VAL A 197 -22.82 -15.93 -1.54
N THR A 198 -23.92 -15.45 -0.95
CA THR A 198 -25.09 -15.02 -1.73
C THR A 198 -24.85 -13.70 -2.48
N GLN A 199 -25.43 -13.57 -3.68
CA GLN A 199 -25.38 -12.33 -4.47
C GLN A 199 -25.81 -11.10 -3.67
N ARG A 200 -26.89 -11.24 -2.88
CA ARG A 200 -27.40 -10.17 -2.01
C ARG A 200 -26.35 -9.66 -1.03
N PHE A 201 -25.60 -10.56 -0.39
CA PHE A 201 -24.53 -10.17 0.55
C PHE A 201 -23.36 -9.49 -0.17
N ILE A 202 -23.06 -9.93 -1.41
CA ILE A 202 -22.03 -9.31 -2.25
C ILE A 202 -22.42 -7.87 -2.62
N ASP A 203 -23.65 -7.66 -3.07
CA ASP A 203 -24.12 -6.36 -3.54
C ASP A 203 -24.33 -5.37 -2.38
N GLU A 204 -24.90 -5.82 -1.27
CA GLU A 204 -25.23 -4.97 -0.13
C GLU A 204 -24.02 -4.72 0.78
N VAL A 205 -23.23 -5.75 1.10
CA VAL A 205 -22.18 -5.66 2.12
C VAL A 205 -20.79 -5.59 1.52
N ILE A 206 -20.40 -6.58 0.71
CA ILE A 206 -19.02 -6.67 0.19
C ILE A 206 -18.70 -5.46 -0.70
N THR A 207 -19.62 -5.10 -1.58
CA THR A 207 -19.46 -3.95 -2.48
C THR A 207 -19.33 -2.65 -1.69
N ALA A 208 -20.09 -2.45 -0.61
CA ALA A 208 -19.96 -1.27 0.24
C ALA A 208 -18.58 -1.20 0.92
N LEU A 209 -18.07 -2.33 1.41
CA LEU A 209 -16.74 -2.42 2.02
C LEU A 209 -15.61 -2.15 1.01
N LEU A 210 -15.69 -2.72 -0.19
CA LEU A 210 -14.68 -2.52 -1.24
C LEU A 210 -14.70 -1.09 -1.78
N ARG A 211 -15.88 -0.48 -1.93
CA ARG A 211 -16.00 0.93 -2.34
C ARG A 211 -15.39 1.85 -1.29
N ALA A 212 -15.65 1.60 -0.01
CA ALA A 212 -15.11 2.40 1.09
C ALA A 212 -13.57 2.35 1.16
N SER A 213 -12.98 1.20 0.86
CA SER A 213 -11.53 0.99 0.97
C SER A 213 -10.76 1.29 -0.32
N TYR A 214 -11.30 0.91 -1.48
CA TYR A 214 -10.61 0.96 -2.77
C TYR A 214 -11.30 1.82 -3.83
N GLY A 215 -12.52 2.31 -3.56
CA GLY A 215 -13.32 3.04 -4.55
C GLY A 215 -13.81 2.16 -5.71
N GLN A 216 -13.75 0.82 -5.57
CA GLN A 216 -14.11 -0.16 -6.60
C GLN A 216 -15.20 -1.11 -6.08
N SER A 217 -15.97 -1.72 -6.99
CA SER A 217 -17.04 -2.68 -6.65
C SER A 217 -16.52 -4.12 -6.60
N ALA A 218 -17.40 -5.08 -6.32
CA ALA A 218 -17.05 -6.51 -6.28
C ALA A 218 -16.62 -7.10 -7.64
N THR A 219 -16.62 -6.32 -8.72
CA THR A 219 -16.05 -6.72 -10.01
C THR A 219 -14.53 -6.65 -10.05
N MET A 220 -13.90 -5.99 -9.07
CA MET A 220 -12.43 -5.92 -8.97
C MET A 220 -11.81 -7.31 -8.76
N ALA A 221 -10.51 -7.45 -9.03
CA ALA A 221 -9.80 -8.72 -8.87
C ALA A 221 -9.91 -9.29 -7.44
N ALA A 222 -10.17 -10.59 -7.35
CA ALA A 222 -10.45 -11.31 -6.11
C ALA A 222 -9.31 -11.23 -5.09
N PHE A 223 -8.06 -11.26 -5.55
CA PHE A 223 -6.90 -11.16 -4.65
C PHE A 223 -6.85 -9.81 -3.92
N ALA A 224 -6.95 -8.70 -4.67
CA ALA A 224 -7.02 -7.36 -4.09
C ALA A 224 -8.19 -7.22 -3.10
N GLY A 225 -9.36 -7.76 -3.49
CA GLY A 225 -10.54 -7.72 -2.63
C GLY A 225 -10.40 -8.56 -1.36
N ALA A 226 -9.80 -9.75 -1.43
CA ALA A 226 -9.52 -10.57 -0.25
C ALA A 226 -8.59 -9.84 0.73
N MET A 227 -7.49 -9.25 0.21
CA MET A 227 -6.55 -8.47 1.01
C MET A 227 -7.21 -7.23 1.64
N SER A 228 -8.15 -6.60 0.92
CA SER A 228 -8.97 -5.50 1.45
C SER A 228 -9.86 -5.95 2.60
N LEU A 229 -10.63 -7.02 2.39
CA LEU A 229 -11.62 -7.52 3.35
C LEU A 229 -10.95 -8.03 4.63
N ALA A 230 -9.78 -8.69 4.50
CA ALA A 230 -8.95 -9.07 5.64
C ALA A 230 -8.57 -7.87 6.52
N GLY A 231 -8.28 -6.73 5.89
CA GLY A 231 -7.93 -5.52 6.61
C GLY A 231 -9.06 -4.93 7.43
N ILE A 232 -10.31 -5.10 6.99
CA ILE A 232 -11.50 -4.56 7.66
C ILE A 232 -11.97 -5.46 8.81
N GLN A 233 -11.79 -6.78 8.69
CA GLN A 233 -12.20 -7.74 9.71
C GLN A 233 -11.33 -7.70 10.98
N GLY A 234 -10.10 -7.17 10.88
CA GLY A 234 -9.18 -7.03 12.01
C GLY A 234 -9.35 -5.73 12.80
N ASN A 235 -8.67 -5.65 13.95
CA ASN A 235 -8.60 -4.42 14.72
C ASN A 235 -7.83 -3.34 13.95
N LEU A 236 -8.55 -2.31 13.49
CA LEU A 236 -7.97 -1.17 12.80
C LEU A 236 -7.33 -0.21 13.80
N TRP A 237 -6.07 0.16 13.56
CA TRP A 237 -5.32 1.10 14.39
C TRP A 237 -4.59 2.14 13.54
N ALA A 238 -4.15 3.22 14.16
CA ALA A 238 -3.39 4.29 13.50
C ALA A 238 -2.30 4.82 14.44
N VAL A 239 -1.32 5.56 13.91
CA VAL A 239 -0.25 6.14 14.72
C VAL A 239 -0.68 7.49 15.31
N GLU A 240 -0.41 7.68 16.59
CA GLU A 240 -0.57 8.99 17.25
C GLU A 240 0.37 10.01 16.58
N GLY A 241 -0.18 11.16 16.17
CA GLY A 241 0.55 12.17 15.41
C GLY A 241 0.58 11.95 13.89
N GLY A 242 0.06 10.81 13.43
CA GLY A 242 -0.24 10.52 12.03
C GLY A 242 0.67 9.46 11.42
N ASN A 243 0.12 8.71 10.46
CA ASN A 243 0.75 7.55 9.86
C ASN A 243 2.05 7.88 9.09
N LYS A 244 2.15 9.11 8.57
CA LYS A 244 3.36 9.64 7.91
C LYS A 244 4.62 9.61 8.79
N LEU A 245 4.44 9.59 10.12
CA LEU A 245 5.56 9.56 11.06
C LEU A 245 6.40 8.31 10.91
N VAL A 246 5.80 7.18 10.51
CA VAL A 246 6.54 5.94 10.23
C VAL A 246 7.58 6.17 9.13
N CYS A 247 7.19 6.77 8.00
CA CYS A 247 8.11 7.04 6.89
C CYS A 247 9.26 7.95 7.33
N SER A 248 8.94 9.06 8.00
CA SER A 248 9.97 10.01 8.46
C SER A 248 10.88 9.41 9.54
N GLY A 249 10.35 8.53 10.40
CA GLY A 249 11.09 7.84 11.43
C GLY A 249 12.07 6.83 10.85
N LEU A 250 11.63 6.02 9.88
CA LEU A 250 12.48 5.06 9.17
C LEU A 250 13.66 5.75 8.48
N LEU A 251 13.41 6.84 7.75
CA LEU A 251 14.47 7.60 7.07
C LEU A 251 15.47 8.24 8.04
N LYS A 252 15.00 8.73 9.20
CA LYS A 252 15.88 9.25 10.26
C LYS A 252 16.72 8.15 10.89
N LEU A 253 16.11 7.00 11.19
CA LEU A 253 16.79 5.85 11.77
C LEU A 253 17.89 5.33 10.85
N THR A 254 17.64 5.35 9.54
CA THR A 254 18.62 4.90 8.55
C THR A 254 19.73 5.91 8.27
N LYS A 255 19.58 7.15 8.75
CA LYS A 255 20.41 8.30 8.36
C LYS A 255 20.46 8.48 6.84
N ALA A 256 19.35 8.17 6.16
CA ALA A 256 19.23 8.36 4.73
C ALA A 256 19.31 9.86 4.39
N ASN A 257 19.99 10.18 3.29
CA ASN A 257 20.07 11.53 2.76
C ASN A 257 18.81 11.82 1.93
N VAL A 258 17.85 12.55 2.51
CA VAL A 258 16.61 12.90 1.83
C VAL A 258 16.84 14.11 0.93
N ILE A 259 16.79 13.90 -0.37
CA ILE A 259 16.98 14.93 -1.39
C ILE A 259 15.59 15.36 -1.88
N HIS A 260 15.20 16.59 -1.56
CA HIS A 260 13.96 17.18 -2.06
C HIS A 260 14.11 17.58 -3.52
N ALA A 261 13.83 16.64 -4.43
CA ALA A 261 14.00 16.77 -5.86
C ALA A 261 13.11 15.80 -6.63
N ARG A 262 12.78 16.15 -7.88
CA ARG A 262 12.02 15.29 -8.79
C ARG A 262 12.98 14.53 -9.70
N VAL A 263 12.99 13.21 -9.63
CA VAL A 263 13.72 12.38 -10.61
C VAL A 263 12.99 12.43 -11.95
N THR A 264 13.74 12.66 -13.03
CA THR A 264 13.21 12.79 -14.40
C THR A 264 13.66 11.66 -15.30
N SER A 265 14.87 11.12 -15.13
CA SER A 265 15.32 9.95 -15.88
C SER A 265 16.31 9.09 -15.10
N VAL A 266 16.39 7.83 -15.50
CA VAL A 266 17.40 6.87 -15.06
C VAL A 266 18.07 6.31 -16.30
N ALA A 267 19.39 6.46 -16.41
CA ALA A 267 20.16 5.98 -17.55
C ALA A 267 21.13 4.87 -17.13
N LEU A 268 21.26 3.85 -17.98
CA LEU A 268 22.28 2.82 -17.82
C LEU A 268 23.64 3.38 -18.28
N HIS A 269 24.62 3.41 -17.38
CA HIS A 269 26.00 3.74 -17.68
C HIS A 269 26.86 2.47 -17.59
N ASN A 270 27.14 1.86 -18.74
CA ASN A 270 27.97 0.67 -18.81
C ASN A 270 29.44 1.03 -18.58
N THR A 271 29.93 0.72 -17.39
CA THR A 271 31.36 0.71 -17.08
C THR A 271 31.92 -0.71 -17.26
N GLU A 272 33.22 -0.85 -17.54
CA GLU A 272 33.89 -2.16 -17.50
C GLU A 272 33.72 -2.79 -16.10
N GLY A 273 32.77 -3.73 -15.95
CA GLY A 273 32.42 -4.34 -14.67
C GLY A 273 30.92 -4.36 -14.40
N ARG A 274 30.51 -3.92 -13.18
CA ARG A 274 29.10 -3.86 -12.78
C ARG A 274 28.42 -2.65 -13.41
N ALA A 275 27.15 -2.80 -13.77
CA ALA A 275 26.33 -1.70 -14.26
C ALA A 275 26.26 -0.57 -13.23
N LEU A 276 26.44 0.66 -13.69
CA LEU A 276 26.26 1.88 -12.91
C LEU A 276 25.05 2.64 -13.48
N TYR A 277 24.24 3.25 -12.62
CA TYR A 277 23.04 3.96 -13.03
C TYR A 277 23.21 5.44 -12.78
N GLN A 278 22.98 6.25 -13.80
CA GLN A 278 22.93 7.70 -13.66
C GLN A 278 21.49 8.14 -13.44
N VAL A 279 21.21 8.76 -12.29
CA VAL A 279 19.87 9.28 -11.96
C VAL A 279 19.88 10.79 -12.18
N TRP A 280 19.03 11.27 -13.07
CA TRP A 280 18.81 12.69 -13.34
C TRP A 280 17.64 13.20 -12.52
N TYR A 281 17.82 14.36 -11.91
CA TYR A 281 16.81 14.98 -11.07
C TYR A 281 16.83 16.50 -11.15
N GLU A 282 15.65 17.07 -10.98
CA GLU A 282 15.42 18.51 -10.93
C GLU A 282 15.32 18.96 -9.47
N LYS A 283 16.15 19.94 -9.11
CA LYS A 283 16.15 20.60 -7.80
C LYS A 283 16.28 22.10 -8.01
N GLU A 284 15.34 22.89 -7.48
CA GLU A 284 15.34 24.36 -7.61
C GLU A 284 15.49 24.82 -9.08
N ASP A 285 14.71 24.21 -9.98
CA ASP A 285 14.71 24.46 -11.43
C ASP A 285 16.07 24.22 -12.13
N LYS A 286 16.95 23.47 -11.49
CA LYS A 286 18.24 23.04 -12.05
C LYS A 286 18.30 21.54 -12.19
N MET A 287 18.84 21.10 -13.31
CA MET A 287 19.12 19.70 -13.57
C MET A 287 20.43 19.28 -12.93
N HIS A 288 20.38 18.20 -12.19
CA HIS A 288 21.50 17.55 -11.55
C HIS A 288 21.50 16.06 -11.91
N SER A 289 22.64 15.40 -11.73
CA SER A 289 22.73 13.95 -11.86
C SER A 289 23.72 13.38 -10.87
N ASP A 290 23.51 12.13 -10.49
CA ASP A 290 24.43 11.39 -9.64
C ASP A 290 24.45 9.90 -10.04
N PHE A 291 25.49 9.17 -9.64
CA PHE A 291 25.72 7.78 -10.02
C PHE A 291 25.47 6.83 -8.85
N TYR A 292 24.83 5.70 -9.14
CA TYR A 292 24.39 4.73 -8.15
C TYR A 292 24.70 3.31 -8.59
N ASP A 293 25.06 2.47 -7.62
CA ASP A 293 25.26 1.04 -7.81
C ASP A 293 23.91 0.30 -7.92
N ILE A 294 22.90 0.80 -7.19
CA ILE A 294 21.55 0.22 -7.10
C ILE A 294 20.53 1.36 -7.14
N VAL A 295 19.45 1.17 -7.89
CA VAL A 295 18.33 2.12 -7.95
C VAL A 295 17.02 1.38 -7.66
N VAL A 296 16.26 1.90 -6.70
CA VAL A 296 14.92 1.42 -6.35
C VAL A 296 13.89 2.48 -6.68
N ILE A 297 13.00 2.19 -7.61
CA ILE A 297 11.88 3.05 -7.97
C ILE A 297 10.68 2.69 -7.06
N ALA A 298 10.34 3.60 -6.16
CA ALA A 298 9.23 3.50 -5.22
C ALA A 298 8.12 4.55 -5.49
N THR A 299 8.08 5.05 -6.72
CA THR A 299 7.04 5.95 -7.24
C THR A 299 6.34 5.25 -8.41
N PRO A 300 5.04 5.49 -8.66
CA PRO A 300 4.32 4.83 -9.75
C PRO A 300 4.93 5.18 -11.12
N LEU A 301 5.03 4.18 -12.02
CA LEU A 301 5.64 4.32 -13.35
C LEU A 301 4.63 4.30 -14.52
N TYR A 302 3.33 4.27 -14.23
CA TYR A 302 2.31 4.11 -15.26
C TYR A 302 2.09 5.36 -16.13
N VAL A 303 1.56 5.14 -17.34
CA VAL A 303 1.22 6.21 -18.28
C VAL A 303 0.20 7.16 -17.65
N GLY A 304 0.55 8.45 -17.60
CA GLY A 304 -0.28 9.48 -16.94
C GLY A 304 -0.05 9.64 -15.44
N SER A 305 0.92 8.91 -14.85
CA SER A 305 1.39 9.18 -13.50
C SER A 305 2.21 10.47 -13.42
N ASP A 306 2.15 11.17 -12.28
CA ASP A 306 2.91 12.40 -12.06
C ASP A 306 4.44 12.17 -11.93
N SER A 307 4.93 10.93 -12.01
CA SER A 307 6.36 10.63 -11.94
C SER A 307 7.05 11.01 -13.25
N ASN A 308 6.54 10.49 -14.37
CA ASN A 308 7.06 10.69 -15.73
C ASN A 308 8.59 10.47 -15.84
N ILE A 309 9.08 9.33 -15.33
CA ILE A 309 10.50 8.97 -15.37
C ILE A 309 10.79 8.26 -16.69
N THR A 310 11.78 8.74 -17.44
CA THR A 310 12.29 8.05 -18.64
C THR A 310 13.44 7.12 -18.31
N PHE A 311 13.60 6.06 -19.10
CA PHE A 311 14.67 5.08 -18.93
C PHE A 311 15.53 5.01 -20.20
N ASP A 312 16.79 5.42 -20.08
CA ASP A 312 17.67 5.62 -21.22
C ASP A 312 18.83 4.59 -21.22
N GLY A 313 19.22 4.13 -22.41
CA GLY A 313 20.37 3.22 -22.56
C GLY A 313 20.11 1.75 -22.22
N PHE A 314 18.85 1.34 -22.06
CA PHE A 314 18.46 -0.07 -21.83
C PHE A 314 18.13 -0.77 -23.16
N GLN A 315 18.57 -2.02 -23.29
CA GLN A 315 18.26 -2.88 -24.43
C GLN A 315 17.79 -4.26 -23.96
N PRO A 316 16.55 -4.69 -24.30
CA PRO A 316 15.51 -3.91 -24.97
C PRO A 316 15.03 -2.70 -24.13
N PRO A 317 14.42 -1.68 -24.75
CA PRO A 317 13.78 -0.61 -23.98
C PRO A 317 12.67 -1.18 -23.12
N PHE A 318 12.42 -0.58 -21.96
CA PHE A 318 11.33 -1.02 -21.10
C PHE A 318 9.99 -0.77 -21.78
N GLU A 319 9.09 -1.74 -21.68
CA GLU A 319 7.70 -1.56 -22.09
C GLU A 319 7.03 -0.48 -21.25
N GLU A 320 6.14 0.29 -21.86
CA GLU A 320 5.33 1.24 -21.11
C GLU A 320 4.48 0.53 -20.07
N PHE A 321 4.44 1.08 -18.87
CA PHE A 321 3.60 0.56 -17.79
C PHE A 321 2.15 0.97 -18.05
N VAL A 322 1.46 0.22 -18.90
CA VAL A 322 0.05 0.47 -19.23
C VAL A 322 -0.85 0.04 -18.07
N GLY A 323 -1.82 0.90 -17.74
CA GLY A 323 -2.93 0.61 -16.85
C GLY A 323 -3.54 1.89 -16.28
N SER A 324 -4.75 1.78 -15.76
CA SER A 324 -5.51 2.89 -15.18
C SER A 324 -5.46 2.84 -13.66
N PHE A 325 -5.48 4.02 -13.04
CA PHE A 325 -5.61 4.17 -11.59
C PHE A 325 -7.00 4.70 -11.23
N GLN A 326 -7.54 4.17 -10.14
CA GLN A 326 -8.70 4.68 -9.47
C GLN A 326 -8.30 5.95 -8.69
N SER A 327 -8.81 7.09 -9.17
CA SER A 327 -8.75 8.34 -8.42
C SER A 327 -9.75 8.29 -7.27
N THR A 328 -9.27 8.66 -6.08
CA THR A 328 -10.08 8.83 -4.88
C THR A 328 -9.88 10.24 -4.35
N VAL A 329 -10.98 10.98 -4.24
CA VAL A 329 -10.98 12.30 -3.64
C VAL A 329 -11.41 12.19 -2.18
N THR A 330 -10.59 12.72 -1.30
CA THR A 330 -10.89 12.86 0.12
C THR A 330 -11.28 14.32 0.38
N SER A 331 -12.55 14.55 0.68
CA SER A 331 -13.08 15.86 1.06
C SER A 331 -13.26 15.93 2.57
N LEU A 332 -12.46 16.75 3.25
CA LEU A 332 -12.65 17.07 4.66
C LEU A 332 -13.54 18.30 4.79
N VAL A 333 -14.74 18.09 5.33
CA VAL A 333 -15.78 19.09 5.50
C VAL A 333 -15.90 19.43 6.99
N HIS A 334 -15.65 20.68 7.34
CA HIS A 334 -15.96 21.20 8.67
C HIS A 334 -17.39 21.73 8.66
N GLY A 335 -18.36 21.00 9.22
CA GLY A 335 -19.77 21.37 9.10
C GLY A 335 -20.75 20.52 9.89
N TYR A 336 -22.04 20.81 9.67
CA TYR A 336 -23.19 20.15 10.28
C TYR A 336 -23.78 19.14 9.29
N LEU A 337 -23.77 17.87 9.67
CA LEU A 337 -24.29 16.80 8.81
C LEU A 337 -25.80 16.93 8.64
N ASN A 338 -26.28 16.73 7.42
CA ASN A 338 -27.69 16.57 7.13
C ASN A 338 -28.14 15.13 7.39
N SER A 339 -28.39 14.80 8.66
CA SER A 339 -28.84 13.46 9.08
C SER A 339 -30.14 13.01 8.39
N SER A 340 -30.96 13.96 7.95
CA SER A 340 -32.25 13.70 7.28
C SER A 340 -32.06 13.03 5.92
N TYR A 341 -30.92 13.24 5.26
CA TYR A 341 -30.55 12.53 4.03
C TYR A 341 -30.42 11.01 4.25
N PHE A 342 -30.09 10.58 5.47
CA PHE A 342 -29.95 9.18 5.86
C PHE A 342 -31.18 8.63 6.58
N GLY A 343 -32.32 9.33 6.52
CA GLY A 343 -33.56 8.89 7.18
C GLY A 343 -33.69 9.29 8.65
N PHE A 344 -32.86 10.23 9.15
CA PHE A 344 -32.93 10.73 10.54
C PHE A 344 -33.33 12.23 10.56
N PRO A 345 -34.64 12.56 10.61
CA PRO A 345 -35.10 13.94 10.71
C PRO A 345 -34.54 14.67 11.93
N ASP A 346 -34.52 13.99 13.09
CA ASP A 346 -33.89 14.48 14.32
C ASP A 346 -32.39 14.08 14.35
N PRO A 347 -31.46 15.06 14.27
CA PRO A 347 -30.03 14.80 14.34
C PRO A 347 -29.55 14.12 15.63
N LYS A 348 -30.32 14.22 16.73
CA LYS A 348 -29.97 13.59 18.02
C LYS A 348 -30.04 12.07 17.97
N LEU A 349 -30.88 11.53 17.10
CA LEU A 349 -31.08 10.09 16.96
C LEU A 349 -30.04 9.45 16.05
N PHE A 350 -29.24 10.25 15.32
CA PHE A 350 -28.23 9.75 14.41
C PHE A 350 -27.01 9.21 15.18
N PRO A 351 -26.75 7.89 15.16
CA PRO A 351 -25.76 7.27 16.05
C PRO A 351 -24.42 6.94 15.36
N PHE A 352 -24.32 7.16 14.04
CA PHE A 352 -23.23 6.61 13.23
C PHE A 352 -22.01 7.54 13.19
N ALA A 353 -20.83 6.93 13.27
CA ALA A 353 -19.56 7.56 13.00
C ALA A 353 -19.09 7.31 11.56
N SER A 354 -19.56 6.25 10.91
CA SER A 354 -19.22 5.93 9.51
C SER A 354 -20.46 5.49 8.74
N ILE A 355 -20.60 5.95 7.50
CA ILE A 355 -21.60 5.47 6.56
C ILE A 355 -20.89 5.02 5.30
N LEU A 356 -21.10 3.76 4.93
CA LEU A 356 -20.61 3.17 3.70
C LEU A 356 -21.73 3.16 2.68
N SER A 357 -21.39 3.24 1.40
CA SER A 357 -22.35 3.32 0.31
C SER A 357 -22.29 2.09 -0.58
N THR A 358 -23.44 1.56 -1.01
CA THR A 358 -23.48 0.53 -2.07
C THR A 358 -23.22 1.15 -3.44
N ASP A 359 -23.20 0.31 -4.48
CA ASP A 359 -23.05 0.75 -5.87
C ASP A 359 -24.40 1.14 -6.50
N ALA A 360 -25.12 2.07 -5.88
CA ALA A 360 -26.38 2.57 -6.43
C ALA A 360 -26.13 3.73 -7.41
N PRO A 361 -26.88 3.82 -8.55
CA PRO A 361 -26.62 4.81 -9.61
C PRO A 361 -26.63 6.28 -9.16
N ASN A 362 -27.41 6.60 -8.13
CA ASN A 362 -27.58 7.98 -7.65
C ASN A 362 -26.58 8.37 -6.54
N LEU A 363 -25.69 7.45 -6.13
CA LEU A 363 -24.73 7.68 -5.07
C LEU A 363 -23.40 8.23 -5.62
N PHE A 364 -23.01 9.41 -5.12
CA PHE A 364 -21.81 10.13 -5.58
C PHE A 364 -20.62 10.03 -4.62
N PHE A 365 -20.77 9.31 -3.50
CA PHE A 365 -19.71 9.09 -2.52
C PHE A 365 -19.58 7.58 -2.26
N CYS A 366 -18.42 7.17 -1.74
CA CYS A 366 -18.08 5.80 -1.36
C CYS A 366 -18.25 5.58 0.15
N ALA A 367 -17.79 6.55 0.96
CA ALA A 367 -17.92 6.54 2.41
C ALA A 367 -17.97 7.95 3.00
N LEU A 368 -18.60 8.08 4.17
CA LEU A 368 -18.71 9.30 4.96
C LEU A 368 -18.32 8.99 6.42
N ASP A 369 -17.28 9.63 6.96
CA ASP A 369 -16.75 9.36 8.30
C ASP A 369 -16.67 10.61 9.17
N ASN A 370 -17.05 10.49 10.44
CA ASN A 370 -16.81 11.49 11.48
C ASN A 370 -15.38 11.32 12.00
N MET A 371 -14.48 12.19 11.52
CA MET A 371 -13.04 12.03 11.67
C MET A 371 -12.54 12.39 13.06
N CYS A 372 -11.66 11.55 13.58
CA CYS A 372 -10.84 11.89 14.74
C CYS A 372 -9.54 12.55 14.28
N PRO A 373 -9.03 13.56 15.00
CA PRO A 373 -7.69 14.10 14.75
C PRO A 373 -6.62 13.01 14.95
N VAL A 374 -5.44 13.22 14.40
CA VAL A 374 -4.30 12.30 14.58
C VAL A 374 -3.78 12.27 16.03
N ASN A 375 -4.04 13.34 16.78
CA ASN A 375 -3.76 13.45 18.21
C ASN A 375 -5.07 13.56 18.98
N ILE A 376 -5.36 12.58 19.84
CA ILE A 376 -6.64 12.49 20.56
C ILE A 376 -6.40 12.74 22.04
N SER A 377 -6.99 13.81 22.57
CA SER A 377 -6.96 14.11 23.99
C SER A 377 -7.83 13.14 24.80
N ALA A 378 -7.53 12.99 26.10
CA ALA A 378 -8.30 12.12 27.00
C ALA A 378 -9.80 12.47 27.04
N THR A 379 -10.15 13.74 26.83
CA THR A 379 -11.51 14.28 26.86
C THR A 379 -12.21 14.33 25.49
N PHE A 380 -11.54 13.88 24.42
CA PHE A 380 -12.12 13.93 23.08
C PHE A 380 -13.34 13.02 22.98
N ARG A 381 -14.39 13.54 22.36
CA ARG A 381 -15.60 12.80 21.99
C ARG A 381 -15.99 13.19 20.58
N ARG A 382 -16.49 12.23 19.79
CA ARG A 382 -17.07 12.55 18.49
C ARG A 382 -18.26 13.47 18.70
N LYS A 383 -18.29 14.54 17.92
CA LYS A 383 -19.39 15.49 17.92
C LYS A 383 -20.57 14.89 17.16
N GLN A 384 -21.77 15.01 17.73
CA GLN A 384 -23.00 14.60 17.07
C GLN A 384 -23.33 15.56 15.91
N PRO A 385 -24.18 15.15 14.94
CA PRO A 385 -24.56 16.01 13.79
C PRO A 385 -25.10 17.40 14.13
N GLN A 386 -25.61 17.61 15.35
CA GLN A 386 -26.07 18.92 15.86
C GLN A 386 -24.92 19.91 16.12
N GLU A 387 -23.69 19.43 16.20
CA GLU A 387 -22.48 20.21 16.40
C GLU A 387 -21.60 20.13 15.14
N ALA A 388 -20.87 21.22 14.86
CA ALA A 388 -19.92 21.22 13.75
C ALA A 388 -18.74 20.28 14.04
N ALA A 389 -18.61 19.26 13.20
CA ALA A 389 -17.55 18.26 13.25
C ALA A 389 -16.72 18.27 11.96
N ILE A 390 -15.64 17.49 11.95
CA ILE A 390 -14.87 17.24 10.74
C ILE A 390 -15.35 15.92 10.14
N TRP A 391 -15.94 16.01 8.96
CA TRP A 391 -16.43 14.86 8.22
C TRP A 391 -15.51 14.60 7.03
N ARG A 392 -15.14 13.35 6.81
CA ARG A 392 -14.48 12.91 5.58
C ARG A 392 -15.53 12.34 4.65
N VAL A 393 -15.55 12.82 3.41
CA VAL A 393 -16.27 12.18 2.32
C VAL A 393 -15.26 11.62 1.33
N LEU A 394 -15.33 10.32 1.07
CA LEU A 394 -14.60 9.67 0.00
C LEU A 394 -15.48 9.62 -1.23
N SER A 395 -15.00 10.11 -2.37
CA SER A 395 -15.74 10.12 -3.64
C SER A 395 -14.82 9.88 -4.84
N PRO A 396 -15.34 9.37 -5.97
CA PRO A 396 -14.53 9.21 -7.19
C PRO A 396 -14.05 10.53 -7.79
N GLN A 397 -14.83 11.60 -7.60
CA GLN A 397 -14.56 12.94 -8.12
C GLN A 397 -14.75 14.00 -7.01
N PRO A 398 -14.20 15.22 -7.17
CA PRO A 398 -14.44 16.31 -6.23
C PRO A 398 -15.93 16.60 -6.08
N LEU A 399 -16.39 16.81 -4.84
CA LEU A 399 -17.81 17.05 -4.57
C LEU A 399 -18.26 18.41 -5.09
N GLU A 400 -19.35 18.41 -5.84
CA GLU A 400 -20.00 19.63 -6.30
C GLU A 400 -20.84 20.29 -5.20
N ARG A 401 -21.18 21.56 -5.39
CA ARG A 401 -22.01 22.31 -4.43
C ARG A 401 -23.36 21.64 -4.13
N PRO A 402 -24.11 21.09 -5.11
CA PRO A 402 -25.37 20.40 -4.82
C PRO A 402 -25.16 19.16 -3.95
N GLN A 403 -24.14 18.35 -4.26
CA GLN A 403 -23.77 17.15 -3.50
C GLN A 403 -23.39 17.47 -2.05
N LEU A 404 -22.60 18.53 -1.84
CA LEU A 404 -22.27 19.03 -0.50
C LEU A 404 -23.51 19.49 0.26
N LYS A 405 -24.46 20.18 -0.39
CA LYS A 405 -25.72 20.62 0.23
C LYS A 405 -26.66 19.46 0.56
N SER A 406 -26.59 18.35 -0.18
CA SER A 406 -27.33 17.13 0.15
C SER A 406 -26.80 16.52 1.45
N LEU A 407 -25.47 16.41 1.60
CA LEU A 407 -24.82 15.80 2.76
C LEU A 407 -24.75 16.71 4.00
N PHE A 408 -24.66 18.03 3.82
CA PHE A 408 -24.42 18.97 4.91
C PHE A 408 -25.46 20.11 4.90
N ARG A 409 -26.06 20.36 6.07
CA ARG A 409 -26.99 21.50 6.26
C ARG A 409 -26.26 22.84 6.09
N SER A 410 -25.04 22.91 6.61
CA SER A 410 -24.11 24.02 6.42
C SER A 410 -22.68 23.55 6.72
N TYR A 411 -21.70 24.23 6.15
CA TYR A 411 -20.28 23.96 6.38
C TYR A 411 -19.47 25.27 6.37
N TYR A 412 -18.37 25.28 7.12
CA TYR A 412 -17.44 26.40 7.21
C TYR A 412 -16.31 26.30 6.19
N SER A 413 -15.81 25.10 5.93
CA SER A 413 -14.71 24.86 5.00
C SER A 413 -14.76 23.46 4.41
N VAL A 414 -14.25 23.32 3.19
CA VAL A 414 -13.98 22.04 2.54
C VAL A 414 -12.52 22.05 2.09
N GLN A 415 -11.71 21.14 2.59
CA GLN A 415 -10.38 20.86 2.05
C GLN A 415 -10.41 19.54 1.30
N THR A 416 -9.77 19.50 0.13
CA THR A 416 -9.74 18.30 -0.71
C THR A 416 -8.31 17.83 -0.91
N ALA A 417 -8.10 16.53 -0.83
CA ALA A 417 -6.91 15.87 -1.37
C ALA A 417 -7.35 14.83 -2.40
N GLN A 418 -6.66 14.80 -3.54
CA GLN A 418 -6.88 13.83 -4.59
C GLN A 418 -5.71 12.85 -4.59
N TRP A 419 -6.04 11.56 -4.60
CA TRP A 419 -5.07 10.48 -4.65
C TRP A 419 -5.35 9.58 -5.83
N GLN A 420 -4.33 9.30 -6.63
CA GLN A 420 -4.31 8.10 -7.47
C GLN A 420 -4.02 6.93 -6.54
N ALA A 421 -5.06 6.45 -5.86
CA ALA A 421 -4.92 5.66 -4.65
C ALA A 421 -4.62 4.20 -4.96
N TYR A 422 -5.23 3.66 -6.02
CA TYR A 422 -5.20 2.23 -6.33
C TYR A 422 -5.19 2.01 -7.85
N PRO A 423 -4.50 1.00 -8.37
CA PRO A 423 -4.77 0.49 -9.71
C PRO A 423 -6.24 0.06 -9.87
N GLN A 424 -6.78 0.19 -11.07
CA GLN A 424 -8.04 -0.49 -11.42
C GLN A 424 -7.74 -1.98 -11.60
N TYR A 425 -8.10 -2.79 -10.61
CA TYR A 425 -7.74 -4.19 -10.58
C TYR A 425 -8.51 -4.99 -11.64
N GLY A 426 -7.80 -5.87 -12.35
CA GLY A 426 -8.35 -6.60 -13.51
C GLY A 426 -8.22 -5.86 -14.85
N SER A 427 -7.72 -4.62 -14.87
CA SER A 427 -7.50 -3.86 -16.12
C SER A 427 -6.25 -4.29 -16.92
N ARG A 428 -5.31 -4.99 -16.28
CA ARG A 428 -4.03 -5.38 -16.87
C ARG A 428 -3.94 -6.91 -17.01
N MET A 429 -3.47 -7.36 -18.18
CA MET A 429 -3.35 -8.80 -18.48
C MET A 429 -2.07 -9.44 -17.91
N ALA A 430 -0.97 -8.70 -17.79
CA ALA A 430 0.32 -9.21 -17.31
C ALA A 430 0.76 -8.54 -16.01
N THR A 431 1.19 -9.33 -15.04
CA THR A 431 1.72 -8.82 -13.77
C THR A 431 3.13 -8.24 -13.95
N PRO A 432 3.43 -7.08 -13.34
CA PRO A 432 4.73 -6.42 -13.48
C PRO A 432 5.86 -7.16 -12.72
N LEU A 433 7.10 -6.87 -13.12
CA LEU A 433 8.30 -7.39 -12.48
C LEU A 433 8.82 -6.43 -11.40
N PHE A 434 9.43 -6.98 -10.35
CA PHE A 434 10.22 -6.21 -9.39
C PHE A 434 11.57 -5.84 -9.97
N ALA A 435 12.22 -6.74 -10.70
CA ALA A 435 13.49 -6.49 -11.37
C ALA A 435 13.25 -5.90 -12.77
N LEU A 436 13.61 -4.63 -12.97
CA LEU A 436 13.61 -4.02 -14.30
C LEU A 436 14.94 -4.30 -15.04
N HIS A 437 16.05 -4.22 -14.32
CA HIS A 437 17.39 -4.59 -14.79
C HIS A 437 18.16 -5.26 -13.63
N ASP A 438 19.44 -5.56 -13.79
CA ASP A 438 20.27 -6.26 -12.80
C ASP A 438 20.16 -5.67 -11.38
N GLN A 439 20.31 -4.34 -11.26
CA GLN A 439 20.29 -3.59 -10.00
C GLN A 439 19.35 -2.36 -10.07
N LEU A 440 18.36 -2.43 -10.95
CA LEU A 440 17.27 -1.47 -11.06
C LEU A 440 15.96 -2.19 -10.74
N PHE A 441 15.26 -1.72 -9.71
CA PHE A 441 14.08 -2.39 -9.19
C PHE A 441 12.85 -1.47 -9.16
N TYR A 442 11.67 -2.03 -9.42
CA TYR A 442 10.38 -1.37 -9.31
C TYR A 442 9.57 -1.96 -8.16
N LEU A 443 9.50 -1.20 -7.06
CA LEU A 443 8.83 -1.63 -5.84
C LEU A 443 7.31 -1.69 -5.99
N ASN A 444 6.73 -0.67 -6.65
CA ASN A 444 5.28 -0.57 -6.84
C ASN A 444 4.73 -1.59 -7.85
N ALA A 445 5.51 -2.57 -8.29
CA ALA A 445 5.04 -3.71 -9.08
C ALA A 445 3.91 -4.45 -8.35
N LEU A 446 4.09 -4.77 -7.06
CA LEU A 446 3.10 -5.51 -6.27
C LEU A 446 1.77 -4.77 -6.11
N GLU A 447 1.80 -3.43 -6.20
CA GLU A 447 0.63 -2.57 -6.06
C GLU A 447 -0.49 -2.90 -7.06
N TRP A 448 -0.10 -3.37 -8.25
CA TRP A 448 -0.99 -3.80 -9.34
C TRP A 448 -1.83 -5.02 -9.02
N VAL A 449 -1.46 -5.79 -8.01
CA VAL A 449 -2.21 -6.98 -7.58
C VAL A 449 -2.94 -6.74 -6.26
N ALA A 450 -2.37 -5.98 -5.34
CA ALA A 450 -3.05 -5.47 -4.15
C ALA A 450 -2.30 -4.24 -3.63
N SER A 451 -3.00 -3.29 -2.99
CA SER A 451 -2.36 -2.07 -2.50
C SER A 451 -2.77 -1.78 -1.07
N SER A 452 -1.79 -1.87 -0.19
CA SER A 452 -1.92 -1.41 1.18
C SER A 452 -0.55 -0.94 1.67
N VAL A 453 -0.57 -0.32 2.85
CA VAL A 453 0.67 0.09 3.52
C VAL A 453 1.56 -1.13 3.78
N GLU A 454 0.96 -2.23 4.26
CA GLU A 454 1.69 -3.48 4.50
C GLU A 454 2.21 -4.10 3.20
N ILE A 455 1.39 -4.16 2.15
CA ILE A 455 1.84 -4.69 0.86
C ILE A 455 3.03 -3.90 0.31
N SER A 456 3.04 -2.58 0.50
CA SER A 456 4.17 -1.73 0.11
C SER A 456 5.43 -2.06 0.92
N ALA A 457 5.30 -2.36 2.22
CA ALA A 457 6.41 -2.79 3.07
C ALA A 457 6.92 -4.19 2.73
N VAL A 458 6.01 -5.13 2.41
CA VAL A 458 6.34 -6.47 1.90
C VAL A 458 7.13 -6.36 0.59
N ALA A 459 6.66 -5.54 -0.36
CA ALA A 459 7.38 -5.26 -1.61
C ALA A 459 8.76 -4.64 -1.35
N ALA A 460 8.85 -3.70 -0.41
CA ALA A 460 10.11 -3.08 -0.02
C ALA A 460 11.12 -4.10 0.53
N LYS A 461 10.68 -5.00 1.41
CA LYS A 461 11.54 -6.07 1.95
C LYS A 461 11.97 -7.04 0.85
N ASN A 462 11.05 -7.40 -0.05
CA ASN A 462 11.36 -8.25 -1.20
C ASN A 462 12.43 -7.63 -2.09
N VAL A 463 12.27 -6.36 -2.50
CA VAL A 463 13.25 -5.64 -3.33
C VAL A 463 14.60 -5.51 -2.61
N ALA A 464 14.62 -5.22 -1.32
CA ALA A 464 15.87 -5.12 -0.57
C ALA A 464 16.63 -6.46 -0.51
N LEU A 465 15.92 -7.57 -0.29
CA LEU A 465 16.50 -8.92 -0.33
C LEU A 465 16.95 -9.28 -1.75
N LEU A 466 16.16 -8.95 -2.76
CA LEU A 466 16.50 -9.20 -4.16
C LEU A 466 17.78 -8.46 -4.57
N ALA A 467 17.89 -7.18 -4.21
CA ALA A 467 19.08 -6.37 -4.43
C ALA A 467 20.31 -6.96 -3.72
N TYR A 468 20.15 -7.36 -2.46
CA TYR A 468 21.21 -7.99 -1.67
C TYR A 468 21.68 -9.32 -2.28
N ASN A 469 20.75 -10.22 -2.57
CA ASN A 469 21.07 -11.54 -3.12
C ASN A 469 21.73 -11.40 -4.50
N ARG A 470 21.26 -10.49 -5.37
CA ARG A 470 21.93 -10.22 -6.65
C ARG A 470 23.31 -9.59 -6.48
N TRP A 471 23.48 -8.68 -5.53
CA TRP A 471 24.76 -8.02 -5.28
C TRP A 471 25.87 -9.01 -4.90
N TYR A 472 25.51 -9.98 -4.04
CA TYR A 472 26.42 -11.03 -3.56
C TYR A 472 26.36 -12.33 -4.37
N GLN A 473 25.55 -12.38 -5.43
CA GLN A 473 25.35 -13.55 -6.31
C GLN A 473 24.82 -14.80 -5.57
N ASP A 474 24.00 -14.59 -4.53
CA ASP A 474 23.25 -15.63 -3.81
C ASP A 474 21.95 -15.95 -4.56
N LEU A 475 22.10 -16.47 -5.78
CA LEU A 475 20.98 -16.68 -6.71
C LEU A 475 20.02 -17.79 -6.25
N ASP A 476 20.48 -18.72 -5.40
CA ASP A 476 19.67 -19.80 -4.84
C ASP A 476 18.55 -19.31 -3.90
N LYS A 477 18.61 -18.03 -3.49
CA LYS A 477 17.57 -17.38 -2.71
C LYS A 477 16.58 -16.55 -3.54
N ILE A 478 16.72 -16.54 -4.86
CA ILE A 478 15.87 -15.78 -5.77
C ILE A 478 14.98 -16.76 -6.55
N ASP A 479 13.66 -16.52 -6.55
CA ASP A 479 12.67 -17.32 -7.29
C ASP A 479 12.74 -18.83 -7.00
N GLN A 480 13.14 -19.16 -5.77
CA GLN A 480 13.30 -20.54 -5.33
C GLN A 480 11.95 -21.27 -5.36
N LYS A 481 11.90 -22.38 -6.09
CA LYS A 481 10.71 -23.24 -6.15
C LYS A 481 10.57 -24.10 -4.88
N ASP A 482 9.34 -24.50 -4.61
CA ASP A 482 8.96 -25.45 -3.53
C ASP A 482 9.40 -25.04 -2.12
N LEU A 483 9.44 -23.73 -1.86
CA LEU A 483 9.81 -23.13 -0.57
C LEU A 483 9.01 -23.69 0.61
N ILE A 484 7.72 -23.98 0.40
CA ILE A 484 6.84 -24.54 1.42
C ILE A 484 7.40 -25.87 1.96
N HIS A 485 7.89 -26.73 1.07
CA HIS A 485 8.43 -28.03 1.45
C HIS A 485 9.79 -27.88 2.12
N LYS A 486 10.68 -27.09 1.52
CA LYS A 486 12.04 -26.89 2.01
C LYS A 486 12.09 -26.34 3.44
N ILE A 487 11.28 -25.32 3.71
CA ILE A 487 11.25 -24.66 5.03
C ILE A 487 10.54 -25.54 6.09
N LYS A 488 9.68 -26.48 5.69
CA LYS A 488 9.13 -27.48 6.62
C LYS A 488 10.11 -28.59 6.98
N THR A 489 11.12 -28.85 6.14
CA THR A 489 12.18 -29.85 6.39
C THR A 489 13.43 -29.27 7.05
N GLU A 490 13.64 -27.95 6.97
CA GLU A 490 14.75 -27.24 7.63
C GLU A 490 14.43 -26.81 9.09
N LEU A 491 13.20 -27.07 9.55
CA LEU A 491 12.70 -26.88 10.92
C LEU A 491 12.25 -28.22 11.49
#